data_AF-A0A448ZNJ2-F1
#
_entry.id   AF-A0A448ZNJ2-F1
#
_cell.length_a   1.000
_cell.length_b   1.000
_cell.length_c   1.000
_cell.angle_alpha   90.00
_cell.angle_beta   90.00
_cell.angle_gamma   90.00
#
_symmetry.space_group_name_H-M   'P 1'
#
loop_
_entity.id
_entity.type
_entity.pdbx_description
1 polymer ?
#
loop_
_entity_poly.entity_id
_entity_poly.type
_entity_poly.pdbx_seq_one_letter_code
_entity_poly.pdbx_strand_id
1 'polypeptide(L)'
;MAPLMKLFMLAITASAAVAFTPAVTSRTANVPSSTQLYEDFGLGLGESTYDNQPDLLKGEQEYKQYANRINEDNMLNRKYNVVKRVRELDLLQATIDNGVLSKLEKNGLDLATVEKLLPLAEEYGLLSLAANNQQLLVNLAAPLLVEGAPFLLPVVAGALEVGPAAFFGAAAVLAGLDAALIVNNVEIPFIGLSAGVLLGLILVPLSAVLAGAGVALGSLKK
;
A
#
# COMPACT_ATOMS: atom_id res chain seq x y z
N MET A 1 30.62 -35.07 -67.27
CA MET A 1 29.58 -34.02 -67.25
C MET A 1 28.90 -33.96 -65.87
N ALA A 2 29.60 -33.46 -64.85
CA ALA A 2 29.11 -33.38 -63.46
C ALA A 2 29.46 -32.10 -62.64
N PRO A 3 30.20 -31.09 -63.14
CA PRO A 3 30.53 -29.94 -62.28
C PRO A 3 29.43 -28.86 -62.24
N LEU A 4 28.60 -28.74 -63.28
CA LEU A 4 27.59 -27.66 -63.36
C LEU A 4 26.43 -27.87 -62.37
N MET A 5 26.00 -29.11 -62.19
CA MET A 5 24.89 -29.48 -61.28
C MET A 5 25.28 -29.35 -59.80
N LYS A 6 26.57 -29.53 -59.48
CA LYS A 6 27.12 -29.28 -58.13
C LYS A 6 27.21 -27.79 -57.81
N LEU A 7 27.53 -26.96 -58.81
CA LEU A 7 27.58 -25.51 -58.67
C LEU A 7 26.17 -24.90 -58.51
N PHE A 8 25.19 -25.46 -59.21
CA PHE A 8 23.78 -25.05 -59.08
C PHE A 8 23.17 -25.45 -57.72
N MET A 9 23.49 -26.64 -57.21
CA MET A 9 23.04 -27.05 -55.87
C MET A 9 23.70 -26.24 -54.74
N LEU A 10 24.97 -25.87 -54.87
CA LEU A 10 25.66 -25.05 -53.87
C LEU A 10 25.07 -23.63 -53.76
N ALA A 11 24.62 -23.06 -54.89
CA ALA A 11 23.98 -21.75 -54.93
C ALA A 11 22.58 -21.74 -54.29
N ILE A 12 21.86 -22.86 -54.30
CA ILE A 12 20.52 -22.97 -53.68
C ILE A 12 20.64 -23.21 -52.16
N THR A 13 21.67 -23.94 -51.69
CA THR A 13 21.90 -24.10 -50.25
C THR A 13 22.42 -22.83 -49.58
N ALA A 14 23.12 -21.96 -50.31
CA ALA A 14 23.60 -20.68 -49.77
C ALA A 14 22.48 -19.63 -49.62
N SER A 15 21.41 -19.69 -50.42
CA SER A 15 20.28 -18.77 -50.34
C SER A 15 19.24 -19.18 -49.28
N ALA A 16 19.16 -20.46 -48.90
CA ALA A 16 18.26 -20.92 -47.83
C ALA A 16 18.78 -20.62 -46.41
N ALA A 17 20.09 -20.41 -46.24
CA ALA A 17 20.69 -20.13 -44.92
C ALA A 17 20.47 -18.69 -44.42
N VAL A 18 20.13 -17.74 -45.30
CA VAL A 18 19.90 -16.32 -44.95
C VAL A 18 18.44 -16.04 -44.58
N ALA A 19 17.52 -16.96 -44.88
CA ALA A 19 16.10 -16.81 -44.53
C ALA A 19 15.79 -17.14 -43.05
N PHE A 20 16.73 -17.75 -42.32
CA PHE A 20 16.55 -18.15 -40.91
C PHE A 20 17.67 -17.70 -39.97
N THR A 21 18.58 -16.83 -40.42
CA THR A 21 19.40 -16.08 -39.46
C THR A 21 18.48 -15.10 -38.72
N PRO A 22 18.37 -15.15 -37.38
CA PRO A 22 17.71 -14.08 -36.66
C PRO A 22 18.45 -12.80 -37.03
N ALA A 23 17.77 -11.87 -37.69
CA ALA A 23 18.28 -10.51 -37.76
C ALA A 23 18.56 -10.12 -36.31
N VAL A 24 19.84 -9.86 -36.00
CA VAL A 24 20.16 -9.02 -34.86
C VAL A 24 19.47 -7.71 -35.16
N THR A 25 18.24 -7.60 -34.67
CA THR A 25 17.56 -6.34 -34.53
C THR A 25 18.42 -5.59 -33.54
N SER A 26 19.39 -4.85 -34.07
CA SER A 26 19.62 -3.51 -33.58
C SER A 26 18.20 -2.95 -33.46
N ARG A 27 17.68 -2.91 -32.23
CA ARG A 27 16.56 -2.01 -31.93
C ARG A 27 17.13 -0.63 -32.22
N THR A 28 17.13 -0.22 -33.49
CA THR A 28 16.79 1.15 -33.80
C THR A 28 15.41 1.29 -33.19
N ALA A 29 15.39 1.79 -31.95
CA ALA A 29 14.20 2.38 -31.40
C ALA A 29 13.67 3.27 -32.52
N ASN A 30 12.55 2.86 -33.11
CA ASN A 30 11.78 3.75 -33.93
C ASN A 30 11.31 4.80 -32.93
N VAL A 31 12.12 5.84 -32.72
CA VAL A 31 11.69 7.02 -32.00
C VAL A 31 10.62 7.59 -32.92
N PRO A 32 9.33 7.49 -32.58
CA PRO A 32 8.31 8.13 -33.39
C PRO A 32 8.70 9.60 -33.50
N SER A 33 8.72 10.14 -34.72
CA SER A 33 8.95 11.57 -34.92
C SER A 33 8.00 12.33 -34.01
N SER A 34 8.55 13.14 -33.12
CA SER A 34 7.82 13.90 -32.11
C SER A 34 6.89 14.90 -32.79
N THR A 35 5.65 14.50 -33.04
CA THR A 35 4.58 15.48 -33.25
C THR A 35 4.31 16.09 -31.90
N GLN A 36 4.64 17.38 -31.74
CA GLN A 36 4.40 18.10 -30.49
C GLN A 36 2.92 18.11 -30.18
N LEU A 37 2.51 17.35 -29.18
CA LEU A 37 1.13 17.32 -28.67
C LEU A 37 1.16 17.93 -27.28
N TYR A 38 0.56 19.10 -27.14
CA TYR A 38 0.62 19.92 -25.93
C TYR A 38 -0.20 19.37 -24.74
N GLU A 39 -0.76 18.17 -24.85
CA GLU A 39 -1.69 17.61 -23.86
C GLU A 39 -1.35 16.14 -23.56
N ASP A 40 -1.12 15.84 -22.28
CA ASP A 40 -1.04 14.47 -21.74
C ASP A 40 -2.20 14.25 -20.76
N PHE A 41 -3.03 13.25 -21.07
CA PHE A 41 -4.15 12.82 -20.22
C PHE A 41 -3.73 11.81 -19.15
N GLY A 42 -2.43 11.58 -18.95
CA GLY A 42 -1.89 10.64 -17.97
C GLY A 42 -2.07 9.17 -18.37
N LEU A 43 -2.33 8.92 -19.66
CA LEU A 43 -2.59 7.58 -20.21
C LEU A 43 -1.33 6.89 -20.73
N GLY A 44 -0.17 7.56 -20.70
CA GLY A 44 1.09 7.00 -21.21
C GLY A 44 1.10 6.76 -22.74
N LEU A 45 0.16 7.38 -23.46
CA LEU A 45 0.00 7.30 -24.91
C LEU A 45 0.31 8.67 -25.50
N GLY A 46 1.52 8.89 -25.99
CA GLY A 46 1.93 10.18 -26.59
C GLY A 46 3.38 10.57 -26.31
N GLU A 47 3.67 11.85 -26.50
CA GLU A 47 4.94 12.50 -26.19
C GLU A 47 5.23 12.47 -24.68
N SER A 48 6.49 12.24 -24.30
CA SER A 48 6.94 12.42 -22.91
C SER A 48 6.88 13.92 -22.60
N THR A 49 5.78 14.37 -21.99
CA THR A 49 5.54 15.78 -21.63
C THR A 49 6.67 16.34 -20.78
N TYR A 50 7.36 15.46 -20.05
CA TYR A 50 8.41 15.79 -19.11
C TYR A 50 9.75 16.13 -19.77
N ASP A 51 10.11 15.40 -20.83
CA ASP A 51 11.32 15.69 -21.59
C ASP A 51 11.19 17.01 -22.37
N ASN A 52 9.95 17.41 -22.69
CA ASN A 52 9.63 18.59 -23.50
C ASN A 52 9.05 19.77 -22.70
N GLN A 53 9.03 19.71 -21.37
CA GLN A 53 8.54 20.81 -20.51
C GLN A 53 9.62 21.90 -20.33
N PRO A 54 9.26 23.19 -20.21
CA PRO A 54 10.20 24.23 -19.79
C PRO A 54 10.74 23.98 -18.37
N ASP A 55 12.03 24.27 -18.14
CA ASP A 55 12.77 23.93 -16.90
C ASP A 55 12.11 24.45 -15.61
N LEU A 56 11.37 25.56 -15.69
CA LEU A 56 10.61 26.14 -14.58
C LEU A 56 9.53 25.19 -14.02
N LEU A 57 9.00 24.28 -14.82
CA LEU A 57 7.96 23.32 -14.42
C LEU A 57 8.52 21.93 -14.06
N LYS A 58 9.84 21.71 -14.22
CA LYS A 58 10.50 20.44 -13.89
C LYS A 58 10.77 20.25 -12.40
N GLY A 59 10.69 21.32 -11.60
CA GLY A 59 11.07 21.30 -10.17
C GLY A 59 10.37 20.22 -9.34
N GLU A 60 9.06 19.98 -9.55
CA GLU A 60 8.34 18.91 -8.82
C GLU A 60 8.86 17.52 -9.18
N GLN A 61 9.20 17.29 -10.45
CA GLN A 61 9.72 16.01 -10.89
C GLN A 61 11.16 15.79 -10.50
N GLU A 62 12.02 16.78 -10.66
CA GLU A 62 13.40 16.73 -10.19
C GLU A 62 13.45 16.49 -8.69
N TYR A 63 12.53 17.10 -7.94
CA TYR A 63 12.36 16.84 -6.52
C TYR A 63 11.90 15.40 -6.24
N LYS A 64 10.92 14.86 -6.98
CA LYS A 64 10.51 13.45 -6.85
C LYS A 64 11.65 12.48 -7.19
N GLN A 65 12.41 12.75 -8.24
CA GLN A 65 13.58 11.96 -8.64
C GLN A 65 14.71 12.05 -7.61
N TYR A 66 14.95 13.24 -7.05
CA TYR A 66 15.89 13.45 -5.95
C TYR A 66 15.46 12.73 -4.68
N ALA A 67 14.19 12.89 -4.27
CA ALA A 67 13.62 12.21 -3.13
C ALA A 67 13.72 10.70 -3.29
N ASN A 68 13.48 10.16 -4.50
CA ASN A 68 13.66 8.75 -4.81
C ASN A 68 15.11 8.28 -4.71
N ARG A 69 16.09 9.12 -5.07
CA ARG A 69 17.52 8.78 -4.93
C ARG A 69 17.97 8.71 -3.47
N ILE A 70 17.42 9.55 -2.60
CA ILE A 70 17.78 9.61 -1.18
C ILE A 70 17.00 8.57 -0.37
N ASN A 71 15.72 8.43 -0.67
CA ASN A 71 14.84 7.49 -0.01
C ASN A 71 13.80 6.97 -1.01
N GLU A 72 14.01 5.74 -1.47
CA GLU A 72 13.09 5.05 -2.38
C GLU A 72 11.70 4.83 -1.75
N ASP A 73 11.64 4.76 -0.41
CA ASP A 73 10.45 4.53 0.40
C ASP A 73 9.80 5.86 0.85
N ASN A 74 9.64 6.81 -0.08
CA ASN A 74 9.00 8.10 0.19
C ASN A 74 7.51 8.11 -0.23
N MET A 75 6.70 8.89 0.49
CA MET A 75 5.27 9.04 0.19
C MET A 75 5.00 9.71 -1.17
N LEU A 76 6.00 10.42 -1.72
CA LEU A 76 5.90 11.16 -2.97
C LEU A 76 5.90 10.23 -4.18
N ASN A 77 6.44 9.02 -4.04
CA ASN A 77 6.52 8.02 -5.10
C ASN A 77 5.38 6.99 -5.09
N ARG A 78 4.41 7.14 -4.17
CA ARG A 78 3.23 6.25 -4.04
C ARG A 78 3.57 4.76 -3.92
N LYS A 79 4.78 4.43 -3.47
CA LYS A 79 5.29 3.05 -3.33
C LYS A 79 5.91 2.89 -1.95
N TYR A 80 5.07 2.71 -0.94
CA TYR A 80 5.55 2.30 0.38
C TYR A 80 5.82 0.79 0.37
N ASN A 81 7.09 0.38 0.53
CA ASN A 81 7.44 -1.04 0.55
C ASN A 81 7.18 -1.65 1.93
N VAL A 82 5.94 -2.05 2.16
CA VAL A 82 5.48 -2.69 3.40
C VAL A 82 6.37 -3.87 3.80
N VAL A 83 6.72 -4.74 2.85
CA VAL A 83 7.47 -5.97 3.14
C VAL A 83 8.89 -5.67 3.63
N LYS A 84 9.58 -4.74 2.96
CA LYS A 84 10.92 -4.30 3.37
C LYS A 84 10.85 -3.67 4.75
N ARG A 85 9.86 -2.81 5.01
CA ARG A 85 9.79 -2.08 6.27
C ARG A 85 9.38 -2.93 7.48
N VAL A 86 8.45 -3.87 7.29
CA VAL A 86 8.09 -4.89 8.29
C VAL A 86 9.33 -5.69 8.71
N ARG A 87 10.23 -5.98 7.77
CA ARG A 87 11.50 -6.65 8.04
C ARG A 87 12.48 -5.74 8.77
N GLU A 88 12.68 -4.50 8.31
CA GLU A 88 13.61 -3.56 8.95
C GLU A 88 13.25 -3.22 10.40
N LEU A 89 11.95 -3.20 10.70
CA LEU A 89 11.42 -2.94 12.04
C LEU A 89 11.24 -4.23 12.86
N ASP A 90 11.64 -5.38 12.32
CA ASP A 90 11.49 -6.70 12.96
C ASP A 90 10.08 -6.94 13.53
N LEU A 91 9.04 -6.47 12.85
CA LEU A 91 7.67 -6.45 13.40
C LEU A 91 7.11 -7.85 13.65
N LEU A 92 7.52 -8.83 12.83
CA LEU A 92 7.14 -10.22 13.04
C LEU A 92 7.75 -10.77 14.33
N GLN A 93 9.02 -10.43 14.61
CA GLN A 93 9.67 -10.80 15.86
C GLN A 93 9.01 -10.08 17.04
N ALA A 94 8.75 -8.78 16.93
CA ALA A 94 8.05 -8.02 17.97
C ALA A 94 6.64 -8.58 18.25
N THR A 95 5.93 -9.08 17.24
CA THR A 95 4.61 -9.72 17.40
C THR A 95 4.71 -11.04 18.17
N ILE A 96 5.76 -11.82 17.90
CA ILE A 96 6.08 -13.06 18.62
C ILE A 96 6.46 -12.76 20.06
N ASP A 97 7.37 -11.81 20.29
CA ASP A 97 7.88 -11.46 21.62
C ASP A 97 6.77 -10.91 22.53
N ASN A 98 5.83 -10.16 21.96
CA ASN A 98 4.66 -9.67 22.69
C ASN A 98 3.56 -10.73 22.88
N GLY A 99 3.72 -11.92 22.28
CA GLY A 99 2.78 -13.04 22.38
C GLY A 99 1.40 -12.74 21.79
N VAL A 100 1.31 -11.84 20.80
CA VAL A 100 0.03 -11.32 20.26
C VAL A 100 -0.84 -12.45 19.73
N LEU A 101 -0.25 -13.39 18.99
CA LEU A 101 -0.99 -14.52 18.41
C LEU A 101 -1.57 -15.44 19.49
N SER A 102 -0.79 -15.80 20.51
CA SER A 102 -1.27 -16.61 21.63
C SER A 102 -2.39 -15.91 22.41
N LYS A 103 -2.33 -14.59 22.54
CA LYS A 103 -3.37 -13.78 23.20
C LYS A 103 -4.64 -13.67 22.36
N LEU A 104 -4.52 -13.60 21.04
CA LEU A 104 -5.67 -13.64 20.13
C LEU A 104 -6.37 -15.00 20.18
N GLU A 105 -5.62 -16.10 20.19
CA GLU A 105 -6.15 -17.45 20.36
C GLU A 105 -6.88 -17.61 21.70
N LYS A 106 -6.32 -17.09 22.80
CA LYS A 106 -6.99 -17.05 24.11
C LYS A 106 -8.32 -16.28 24.10
N ASN A 107 -8.47 -15.30 23.21
CA ASN A 107 -9.71 -14.56 23.01
C ASN A 107 -10.66 -15.22 21.98
N GLY A 108 -10.37 -16.44 21.54
CA GLY A 108 -11.22 -17.21 20.62
C GLY A 108 -10.93 -16.98 19.14
N LEU A 109 -9.88 -16.23 18.81
CA LEU A 109 -9.45 -15.99 17.42
C LEU A 109 -8.41 -17.03 17.02
N ASP A 110 -8.84 -18.28 16.88
CA ASP A 110 -7.99 -19.37 16.36
C ASP A 110 -8.04 -19.44 14.83
N LEU A 111 -7.10 -20.21 14.25
CA LEU A 111 -7.00 -20.37 12.80
C LEU A 111 -8.30 -20.94 12.19
N ALA A 112 -8.94 -21.88 12.87
CA ALA A 112 -10.19 -22.49 12.41
C ALA A 112 -11.36 -21.48 12.40
N THR A 113 -11.39 -20.54 13.33
CA THR A 113 -12.37 -19.44 13.35
C THR A 113 -12.07 -18.44 12.27
N VAL A 114 -10.80 -18.08 12.05
CA VAL A 114 -10.40 -17.19 10.94
C VAL A 114 -10.81 -17.80 9.59
N GLU A 115 -10.60 -19.10 9.39
CA GLU A 115 -11.02 -19.79 8.17
C GLU A 115 -12.55 -19.73 7.94
N LYS A 116 -13.35 -19.78 9.02
CA LYS A 116 -14.81 -19.59 8.95
C LYS A 116 -15.22 -18.14 8.73
N LEU A 117 -14.43 -17.19 9.22
CA LEU A 117 -14.68 -15.76 9.07
C LEU A 117 -14.33 -15.28 7.66
N LEU A 118 -13.41 -15.92 6.94
CA LEU A 118 -13.03 -15.54 5.58
C LEU A 118 -14.22 -15.57 4.59
N PRO A 119 -15.04 -16.64 4.50
CA PRO A 119 -16.25 -16.64 3.69
C PRO A 119 -17.26 -15.57 4.08
N LEU A 120 -17.46 -15.33 5.38
CA LEU A 120 -18.35 -14.27 5.87
C LEU A 120 -17.82 -12.88 5.49
N ALA A 121 -16.51 -12.66 5.59
CA ALA A 121 -15.89 -11.41 5.18
C ALA A 121 -16.04 -11.17 3.66
N GLU A 122 -16.02 -12.23 2.85
CA GLU A 122 -16.33 -12.16 1.42
C GLU A 122 -17.81 -11.83 1.18
N GLU A 123 -18.74 -12.49 1.90
CA GLU A 123 -20.19 -12.24 1.80
C GLU A 123 -20.57 -10.80 2.17
N TYR A 124 -19.96 -10.26 3.22
CA TYR A 124 -20.10 -8.85 3.62
C TYR A 124 -19.27 -7.88 2.77
N GLY A 125 -18.54 -8.37 1.78
CA GLY A 125 -17.77 -7.54 0.85
C GLY A 125 -16.57 -6.82 1.49
N LEU A 126 -16.14 -7.21 2.70
CA LEU A 126 -14.99 -6.61 3.39
C LEU A 126 -13.69 -6.82 2.61
N LEU A 127 -13.51 -8.01 2.02
CA LEU A 127 -12.35 -8.33 1.19
C LEU A 127 -12.35 -7.55 -0.12
N SER A 128 -13.51 -7.43 -0.77
CA SER A 128 -13.68 -6.58 -1.95
C SER A 128 -13.44 -5.10 -1.63
N LEU A 129 -13.91 -4.62 -0.48
CA LEU A 129 -13.66 -3.26 -0.02
C LEU A 129 -12.16 -3.02 0.20
N ALA A 130 -11.45 -3.94 0.86
CA ALA A 130 -10.01 -3.84 1.04
C ALA A 130 -9.26 -3.87 -0.30
N ALA A 131 -9.66 -4.75 -1.23
CA ALA A 131 -9.08 -4.85 -2.56
C ALA A 131 -9.27 -3.58 -3.39
N ASN A 132 -10.48 -3.02 -3.39
CA ASN A 132 -10.79 -1.79 -4.13
C ASN A 132 -10.14 -0.54 -3.52
N ASN A 133 -9.79 -0.57 -2.23
CA ASN A 133 -9.12 0.52 -1.52
C ASN A 133 -7.64 0.25 -1.25
N GLN A 134 -7.01 -0.68 -1.98
CA GLN A 134 -5.58 -1.02 -1.81
C GLN A 134 -4.68 0.21 -1.83
N GLN A 135 -4.95 1.19 -2.70
CA GLN A 135 -4.15 2.40 -2.77
C GLN A 135 -4.22 3.23 -1.48
N LEU A 136 -5.40 3.33 -0.85
CA LEU A 136 -5.57 4.02 0.42
C LEU A 136 -4.95 3.22 1.56
N LEU A 137 -5.12 1.90 1.56
CA LEU A 137 -4.52 1.03 2.58
C LEU A 137 -2.99 1.09 2.52
N VAL A 138 -2.38 1.02 1.35
CA VAL A 138 -0.92 0.98 1.20
C VAL A 138 -0.28 2.35 1.40
N ASN A 139 -0.94 3.44 1.00
CA ASN A 139 -0.31 4.78 1.08
C ASN A 139 -0.70 5.60 2.31
N LEU A 140 -1.82 5.28 2.96
CA LEU A 140 -2.27 6.01 4.15
C LEU A 140 -2.21 5.13 5.39
N ALA A 141 -2.85 3.96 5.36
CA ALA A 141 -2.92 3.11 6.54
C ALA A 141 -1.57 2.42 6.84
N ALA A 142 -0.91 1.86 5.83
CA ALA A 142 0.28 1.05 6.02
C ALA A 142 1.46 1.84 6.61
N PRO A 143 1.79 3.08 6.18
CA PRO A 143 2.85 3.84 6.82
C PRO A 143 2.55 4.11 8.30
N LEU A 144 1.30 4.48 8.61
CA LEU A 144 0.89 4.79 9.98
C LEU A 144 0.92 3.55 10.89
N LEU A 145 0.45 2.41 10.39
CA LEU A 145 0.42 1.15 11.13
C LEU A 145 1.80 0.52 11.27
N VAL A 146 2.60 0.49 10.20
CA VAL A 146 3.91 -0.20 10.18
C VAL A 146 4.96 0.61 10.93
N GLU A 147 5.04 1.92 10.73
CA GLU A 147 5.99 2.75 11.48
C GLU A 147 5.57 2.89 12.95
N GLY A 148 4.27 2.90 13.24
CA GLY A 148 3.73 2.97 14.60
C GLY A 148 3.75 1.62 15.34
N ALA A 149 3.86 0.50 14.62
CA ALA A 149 3.75 -0.85 15.19
C ALA A 149 4.71 -1.12 16.35
N PRO A 150 6.00 -0.70 16.35
CA PRO A 150 6.90 -0.96 17.48
C PRO A 150 6.37 -0.40 18.81
N PHE A 151 5.64 0.72 18.76
CA PHE A 151 5.02 1.33 19.94
C PHE A 151 3.61 0.78 20.21
N LEU A 152 2.84 0.50 19.17
CA LEU A 152 1.45 0.03 19.29
C LEU A 152 1.34 -1.44 19.66
N LEU A 153 2.26 -2.30 19.20
CA LEU A 153 2.21 -3.75 19.44
C LEU A 153 2.18 -4.11 20.92
N PRO A 154 3.03 -3.54 21.81
CA PRO A 154 2.93 -3.81 23.24
C PRO A 154 1.58 -3.36 23.84
N VAL A 155 1.05 -2.22 23.41
CA VAL A 155 -0.24 -1.68 23.90
C VAL A 155 -1.39 -2.60 23.49
N VAL A 156 -1.42 -3.00 22.22
CA VAL A 156 -2.42 -3.94 21.69
C VAL A 156 -2.29 -5.30 22.37
N ALA A 157 -1.07 -5.79 22.59
CA ALA A 157 -0.83 -7.03 23.31
C ALA A 157 -1.33 -6.97 24.76
N GLY A 158 -1.16 -5.84 25.45
CA GLY A 158 -1.72 -5.63 26.79
C GLY A 158 -3.25 -5.56 26.77
N ALA A 159 -3.84 -4.87 25.80
CA ALA A 159 -5.29 -4.82 25.63
C ALA A 159 -5.89 -6.22 25.35
N LEU A 160 -5.21 -7.03 24.54
CA LEU A 160 -5.60 -8.41 24.26
C LEU A 160 -5.51 -9.32 25.50
N GLU A 161 -4.59 -9.08 26.44
CA GLU A 161 -4.56 -9.84 27.70
C GLU A 161 -5.80 -9.59 28.56
N VAL A 162 -6.27 -8.35 28.59
CA VAL A 162 -7.51 -7.97 29.31
C VAL A 162 -8.75 -8.46 28.55
N GLY A 163 -8.68 -8.50 27.22
CA GLY A 163 -9.73 -8.99 26.34
C GLY A 163 -10.73 -7.89 25.92
N PRO A 164 -11.99 -8.25 25.59
CA PRO A 164 -12.97 -7.33 24.99
C PRO A 164 -13.19 -6.03 25.77
N ALA A 165 -13.13 -6.10 27.11
CA ALA A 165 -13.35 -4.97 27.99
C ALA A 165 -12.32 -3.83 27.79
N ALA A 166 -11.06 -4.14 27.44
CA ALA A 166 -10.07 -3.10 27.17
C ALA A 166 -10.41 -2.29 25.91
N PHE A 167 -10.94 -2.95 24.89
CA PHE A 167 -11.35 -2.31 23.64
C PHE A 167 -12.60 -1.45 23.83
N PHE A 168 -13.59 -1.94 24.59
CA PHE A 168 -14.76 -1.12 24.98
C PHE A 168 -14.38 0.06 25.87
N GLY A 169 -13.49 -0.14 26.84
CA GLY A 169 -13.00 0.92 27.70
C GLY A 169 -12.27 2.00 26.91
N ALA A 170 -11.37 1.60 26.01
CA ALA A 170 -10.69 2.53 25.11
C ALA A 170 -11.66 3.28 24.19
N ALA A 171 -12.65 2.58 23.61
CA ALA A 171 -13.68 3.21 22.80
C ALA A 171 -14.49 4.25 23.59
N ALA A 172 -14.91 3.91 24.81
CA ALA A 172 -15.66 4.81 25.69
C ALA A 172 -14.84 6.04 26.09
N VAL A 173 -13.54 5.87 26.36
CA VAL A 173 -12.62 6.99 26.64
C VAL A 173 -12.50 7.90 25.43
N LEU A 174 -12.27 7.36 24.22
CA LEU A 174 -12.13 8.20 23.02
C LEU A 174 -13.41 8.94 22.67
N ALA A 175 -14.58 8.27 22.76
CA ALA A 175 -15.87 8.91 22.54
C ALA A 175 -16.17 9.96 23.63
N GLY A 176 -15.83 9.67 24.89
CA GLY A 176 -15.99 10.60 26.00
C GLY A 176 -15.07 11.81 25.88
N LEU A 177 -13.83 11.62 25.41
CA LEU A 177 -12.89 12.71 25.12
C LEU A 177 -13.43 13.61 24.02
N ASP A 178 -13.93 13.05 22.93
CA ASP A 178 -14.54 13.82 21.84
C ASP A 178 -15.72 14.67 22.35
N ALA A 179 -16.66 14.03 23.07
CA ALA A 179 -17.80 14.72 23.67
C ALA A 179 -17.35 15.82 24.64
N ALA A 180 -16.32 15.58 25.46
CA ALA A 180 -15.78 16.56 26.38
C ALA A 180 -15.14 17.75 25.65
N LEU A 181 -14.42 17.53 24.55
CA LEU A 181 -13.81 18.59 23.75
C LEU A 181 -14.88 19.49 23.11
N ILE A 182 -15.99 18.90 22.65
CA ILE A 182 -17.13 19.64 22.08
C ILE A 182 -17.85 20.43 23.18
N VAL A 183 -18.24 19.78 24.28
CA VAL A 183 -19.03 20.42 25.36
C VAL A 183 -18.26 21.56 26.03
N ASN A 184 -16.94 21.42 26.18
CA ASN A 184 -16.10 22.46 26.78
C ASN A 184 -15.61 23.52 25.77
N ASN A 185 -16.06 23.48 24.51
CA ASN A 185 -15.63 24.38 23.44
C ASN A 185 -14.10 24.54 23.38
N VAL A 186 -13.38 23.42 23.49
CA VAL A 186 -11.91 23.46 23.45
C VAL A 186 -11.50 23.84 22.03
N GLU A 187 -10.73 24.90 21.89
CA GLU A 187 -10.20 25.37 20.62
C GLU A 187 -8.71 25.06 20.49
N ILE A 188 -8.26 24.79 19.27
CA ILE A 188 -6.84 24.63 18.99
C ILE A 188 -6.23 26.03 18.78
N PRO A 189 -5.33 26.49 19.67
CA PRO A 189 -4.95 27.91 19.79
C PRO A 189 -4.23 28.47 18.56
N PHE A 190 -3.66 27.62 17.71
CA PHE A 190 -2.93 28.03 16.51
C PHE A 190 -3.78 28.01 15.22
N ILE A 191 -4.98 27.42 15.26
CA ILE A 191 -5.88 27.30 14.09
C ILE A 191 -7.24 27.97 14.34
N GLY A 192 -7.62 28.24 15.59
CA GLY A 192 -8.91 28.85 15.94
C GLY A 192 -10.12 27.98 15.61
N LEU A 193 -9.91 26.67 15.42
CA LEU A 193 -10.96 25.69 15.18
C LEU A 193 -11.24 24.88 16.45
N SER A 194 -12.50 24.44 16.59
CA SER A 194 -12.89 23.51 17.66
C SER A 194 -12.06 22.22 17.58
N ALA A 195 -11.37 21.92 18.68
CA ALA A 195 -10.62 20.67 18.85
C ALA A 195 -11.55 19.46 18.81
N GLY A 196 -12.79 19.59 19.27
CA GLY A 196 -13.79 18.53 19.17
C GLY A 196 -14.13 18.19 17.72
N VAL A 197 -14.29 19.19 16.85
CA VAL A 197 -14.57 18.96 15.43
C VAL A 197 -13.35 18.38 14.71
N LEU A 198 -12.15 18.92 14.97
CA LEU A 198 -10.93 18.49 14.29
C LEU A 198 -10.43 17.12 14.75
N LEU A 199 -10.35 16.90 16.07
CA LEU A 199 -9.94 15.61 16.61
C LEU A 199 -11.05 14.57 16.48
N GLY A 200 -12.32 14.97 16.47
CA GLY A 200 -13.45 14.08 16.22
C GLY A 200 -13.38 13.34 14.89
N LEU A 201 -12.73 13.92 13.88
CA LEU A 201 -12.46 13.25 12.60
C LEU A 201 -11.59 11.99 12.75
N ILE A 202 -10.84 11.86 13.85
CA ILE A 202 -10.03 10.69 14.19
C ILE A 202 -10.63 9.93 15.37
N LEU A 203 -11.03 10.63 16.43
CA LEU A 203 -11.54 10.05 17.68
C LEU A 203 -12.82 9.24 17.46
N VAL A 204 -13.77 9.77 16.69
CA VAL A 204 -15.05 9.10 16.42
C VAL A 204 -14.82 7.79 15.64
N PRO A 205 -14.18 7.79 14.45
CA PRO A 205 -13.96 6.54 13.73
C PRO A 205 -13.08 5.55 14.51
N LEU A 206 -12.07 6.03 15.25
CA LEU A 206 -11.23 5.16 16.07
C LEU A 206 -12.00 4.53 17.23
N SER A 207 -12.88 5.28 17.90
CA SER A 207 -13.76 4.74 18.94
C SER A 207 -14.71 3.68 18.39
N ALA A 208 -15.27 3.88 17.19
CA ALA A 208 -16.14 2.92 16.53
C ALA A 208 -15.39 1.65 16.15
N VAL A 209 -14.16 1.76 15.64
CA VAL A 209 -13.29 0.63 15.33
C VAL A 209 -12.96 -0.17 16.59
N LEU A 210 -12.61 0.50 17.69
CA LEU A 210 -12.31 -0.17 18.96
C LEU A 210 -13.54 -0.84 19.57
N ALA A 211 -14.71 -0.19 19.52
CA ALA A 211 -15.96 -0.81 19.95
C ALA A 211 -16.29 -2.05 19.10
N GLY A 212 -16.12 -1.95 17.78
CA GLY A 212 -16.28 -3.08 16.85
C GLY A 212 -15.32 -4.23 17.16
N ALA A 213 -14.05 -3.92 17.45
CA ALA A 213 -13.07 -4.92 17.90
C ALA A 213 -13.47 -5.57 19.22
N GLY A 214 -14.01 -4.81 20.17
CA GLY A 214 -14.57 -5.32 21.43
C GLY A 214 -15.74 -6.26 21.20
N VAL A 215 -16.68 -5.91 20.31
CA VAL A 215 -17.82 -6.78 19.94
C VAL A 215 -17.33 -8.05 19.28
N ALA A 216 -16.40 -7.95 18.31
CA ALA A 216 -15.86 -9.10 17.60
C ALA A 216 -15.12 -10.06 18.55
N LEU A 217 -14.25 -9.56 19.42
CA LEU A 217 -13.56 -10.40 20.41
C LEU A 217 -14.55 -10.96 21.44
N GLY A 218 -15.56 -10.19 21.83
CA GLY A 218 -16.59 -10.62 22.78
C GLY A 218 -17.50 -11.72 22.25
N SER A 219 -17.82 -11.71 20.95
CA SER A 219 -18.65 -12.75 20.32
C SER A 219 -17.89 -14.05 20.05
N LEU A 220 -16.56 -13.99 19.98
CA LEU A 220 -15.68 -15.13 19.75
C LEU A 220 -15.23 -15.84 21.03
N LYS A 221 -15.24 -15.12 22.16
CA LYS A 221 -14.91 -15.68 23.47
C LYS A 221 -16.03 -16.64 23.91
N LYS A 222 -15.71 -17.93 23.96
CA LYS A 222 -16.58 -18.98 24.51
C LYS A 222 -16.66 -18.91 26.03
#